data_AF-A0A286GCZ3-F1
#
_entry.id   AF-A0A286GCZ3-F1
#
_cell.length_a   1.000
_cell.length_b   1.000
_cell.length_c   1.000
_cell.angle_alpha   90.00
_cell.angle_beta   90.00
_cell.angle_gamma   90.00
#
_symmetry.space_group_name_H-M   'P 1'
#
loop_
_entity.id
_entity.type
_entity.pdbx_description
1 polymer ?
#
loop_
_entity_poly.entity_id
_entity_poly.type
_entity_poly.pdbx_seq_one_letter_code
_entity_poly.pdbx_strand_id
1 'polypeptide(L)'
;MKRDDPTPILIPARSAVLLFFIPSERADRQKRASYITLADSLQNLLGEAVRILKIDELSHPEVVQSFGITQTPSFVLVRQGTEIWRQVGLVSDKGMVSAVAKHLMMD
;
A
#
# COMPACT_ATOMS: atom_id res chain seq x y z
N MET A 1 30.61 1.63 -12.00
CA MET A 1 29.13 1.67 -11.96
C MET A 1 28.69 1.00 -10.65
N LYS A 2 28.34 1.78 -9.62
CA LYS A 2 27.73 1.20 -8.40
C LYS A 2 26.28 0.88 -8.76
N ARG A 3 25.95 -0.41 -8.84
CA ARG A 3 24.56 -0.85 -8.89
C ARG A 3 23.96 -0.48 -7.54
N ASP A 4 22.94 0.37 -7.58
CA ASP A 4 22.04 0.58 -6.45
C ASP A 4 21.37 -0.77 -6.21
N ASP A 5 21.89 -1.55 -5.26
CA ASP A 5 21.33 -2.85 -4.90
C ASP A 5 20.16 -2.56 -3.96
N PRO A 6 18.90 -2.76 -4.40
CA PRO A 6 17.76 -2.49 -3.54
C PRO A 6 17.81 -3.49 -2.39
N THR A 7 18.26 -3.01 -1.23
CA THR A 7 18.30 -3.79 0.02
C THR A 7 16.99 -4.57 0.15
N PRO A 8 17.02 -5.91 0.24
CA PRO A 8 15.80 -6.71 0.25
C PRO A 8 14.96 -6.30 1.46
N ILE A 9 13.72 -5.89 1.20
CA ILE A 9 12.77 -5.55 2.24
C ILE A 9 12.41 -6.86 2.95
N LEU A 10 13.02 -7.11 4.10
CA LEU A 10 12.65 -8.21 4.99
C LEU A 10 11.25 -7.93 5.54
N ILE A 11 10.26 -8.66 5.01
CA ILE A 11 8.90 -8.70 5.52
C ILE A 11 8.80 -9.99 6.36
N PRO A 12 8.45 -9.91 7.65
CA PRO A 12 8.23 -11.11 8.45
C PRO A 12 7.18 -11.98 7.76
N ALA A 13 7.41 -13.30 7.65
CA ALA A 13 6.57 -14.23 6.88
C ALA A 13 5.09 -14.29 7.32
N ARG A 14 4.74 -13.66 8.44
CA ARG A 14 3.37 -13.56 8.97
C ARG A 14 2.73 -12.17 8.81
N SER A 15 3.49 -11.13 8.47
CA SER A 15 2.97 -9.78 8.35
C SER A 15 2.26 -9.61 7.00
N ALA A 16 1.03 -9.09 7.02
CA ALA A 16 0.37 -8.67 5.81
C ALA A 16 0.99 -7.36 5.31
N VAL A 17 0.94 -7.12 4.01
CA VAL A 17 1.46 -5.92 3.37
C VAL A 17 0.31 -5.20 2.69
N LEU A 18 0.03 -3.97 3.09
CA LEU A 18 -0.92 -3.10 2.42
C LEU A 18 -0.16 -2.22 1.41
N LEU A 19 -0.27 -2.58 0.14
CA LEU A 19 0.22 -1.78 -0.97
C LEU A 19 -0.74 -0.61 -1.21
N PHE A 20 -0.24 0.60 -1.04
CA PHE A 20 -1.00 1.83 -1.24
C PHE A 20 -0.46 2.56 -2.48
N PHE A 21 -1.18 2.39 -3.58
CA PHE A 21 -0.92 3.05 -4.85
C PHE A 21 -1.42 4.48 -4.79
N ILE A 22 -0.51 5.44 -4.74
CA ILE A 22 -0.78 6.87 -4.65
C ILE A 22 -0.47 7.54 -6.00
N PRO A 23 -1.13 8.66 -6.34
CA PRO A 23 -0.76 9.41 -7.52
C PRO A 23 0.69 9.88 -7.45
N SER A 24 1.32 9.82 -8.61
CA SER A 24 2.65 10.34 -8.86
C SER A 24 2.75 11.83 -8.48
N GLU A 25 3.91 12.28 -8.00
CA GLU A 25 4.09 13.68 -7.56
C GLU A 25 3.74 14.70 -8.64
N ARG A 26 3.99 14.35 -9.91
CA ARG A 26 3.66 15.20 -11.06
C ARG A 26 2.17 15.31 -11.35
N ALA A 27 1.35 14.33 -10.96
CA ALA A 27 -0.08 14.30 -11.24
C ALA A 27 -0.83 15.23 -10.28
N ASP A 28 -0.64 15.08 -8.97
CA ASP A 28 -1.36 15.85 -7.95
C ASP A 28 -0.53 16.03 -6.67
N ARG A 29 0.44 16.96 -6.67
CA ARG A 29 1.29 17.25 -5.51
C ARG A 29 0.49 17.62 -4.25
N GLN A 30 -0.58 18.40 -4.38
CA GLN A 30 -1.41 18.83 -3.25
C GLN A 30 -2.10 17.64 -2.55
N LYS A 31 -2.63 16.67 -3.32
CA LYS A 31 -3.30 15.49 -2.74
C LYS A 31 -2.31 14.46 -2.20
N ARG A 32 -1.09 14.40 -2.76
CA ARG A 32 -0.04 13.46 -2.32
C ARG A 32 0.31 13.60 -0.84
N ALA A 33 0.42 14.82 -0.32
CA ALA A 33 0.70 15.05 1.09
C ALA A 33 -0.38 14.44 2.00
N SER A 34 -1.65 14.62 1.64
CA SER A 34 -2.78 14.02 2.37
C SER A 34 -2.75 12.49 2.35
N TYR A 35 -2.34 11.88 1.23
CA TYR A 35 -2.17 10.42 1.15
C TYR A 35 -1.00 9.90 1.99
N ILE A 36 0.08 10.66 2.09
CA ILE A 36 1.21 10.29 2.96
C ILE A 36 0.76 10.30 4.43
N THR A 37 0.01 11.33 4.86
CA THR A 37 -0.55 11.40 6.22
C THR A 37 -1.57 10.28 6.48
N LEU A 38 -2.40 9.95 5.49
CA LEU A 38 -3.33 8.83 5.57
C LEU A 38 -2.57 7.50 5.76
N ALA A 39 -1.51 7.26 4.99
CA ALA A 39 -0.70 6.06 5.11
C ALA A 39 -0.06 5.93 6.51
N ASP A 40 0.45 7.03 7.06
CA ASP A 40 1.02 7.06 8.41
C ASP A 40 -0.05 6.76 9.48
N SER A 41 -1.22 7.38 9.35
CA SER A 41 -2.35 7.15 10.25
C SER A 41 -2.82 5.70 10.23
N LEU A 42 -2.94 5.10 9.04
CA LEU A 42 -3.28 3.69 8.89
C LEU A 42 -2.19 2.78 9.48
N GLN A 43 -0.91 3.12 9.31
CA GLN A 43 0.21 2.33 9.85
C GLN A 43 0.19 2.33 11.38
N ASN A 44 -0.12 3.48 11.99
CA ASN A 44 -0.26 3.62 13.44
C ASN A 44 -1.46 2.83 13.97
N LEU A 45 -2.59 2.81 13.25
CA LEU A 45 -3.80 2.10 13.66
C LEU A 45 -3.70 0.58 13.49
N LEU A 46 -3.01 0.10 12.44
CA LEU A 46 -2.86 -1.33 12.15
C LEU A 46 -1.65 -1.95 12.87
N GLY A 47 -0.71 -1.11 13.34
CA GLY A 47 0.47 -1.55 14.05
C GLY A 47 1.34 -2.51 13.23
N GLU A 48 2.05 -3.41 13.91
CA GLU A 48 3.00 -4.34 13.28
C GLU A 48 2.33 -5.50 12.52
N ALA A 49 1.00 -5.66 12.65
CA ALA A 49 0.26 -6.70 11.94
C ALA A 49 0.26 -6.47 10.42
N VAL A 50 0.34 -5.19 10.01
CA VAL A 50 0.34 -4.78 8.61
C VAL A 50 1.46 -3.80 8.34
N ARG A 51 2.25 -4.06 7.29
CA ARG A 51 3.21 -3.09 6.77
C ARG A 51 2.59 -2.34 5.60
N ILE A 52 2.58 -1.01 5.66
CA ILE A 52 2.05 -0.19 4.57
C ILE A 52 3.20 0.24 3.65
N LEU A 53 3.10 -0.11 2.36
CA LEU A 53 4.05 0.29 1.33
C LEU A 53 3.37 1.27 0.36
N LYS A 54 3.90 2.49 0.31
CA LYS A 54 3.44 3.51 -0.65
C LYS A 54 4.12 3.28 -1.99
N ILE A 55 3.34 3.16 -3.05
CA ILE A 55 3.81 2.94 -4.42
C ILE A 55 3.30 4.07 -5.30
N ASP A 56 4.18 4.65 -6.10
CA ASP A 56 3.80 5.52 -7.21
C ASP A 56 4.38 5.01 -8.52
N GLU A 57 3.67 5.31 -9.60
CA GLU A 57 3.98 4.82 -10.96
C GLU A 57 5.30 5.36 -11.49
N LEU A 58 5.71 6.56 -11.09
CA LEU A 58 6.99 7.13 -11.52
C LEU A 58 8.18 6.36 -10.93
N SER A 59 8.06 5.90 -9.69
CA SER A 59 9.15 5.24 -8.98
C SER A 59 9.18 3.72 -9.22
N HIS A 60 8.01 3.09 -9.37
CA HIS A 60 7.88 1.64 -9.50
C HIS A 60 6.87 1.25 -10.59
N PRO A 61 7.12 1.59 -11.87
CA PRO A 61 6.17 1.38 -12.96
C PRO A 61 5.86 -0.12 -13.18
N GLU A 62 6.83 -1.03 -13.00
CA GLU A 62 6.57 -2.47 -13.14
C GLU A 62 5.60 -2.99 -12.08
N VAL A 63 5.62 -2.45 -10.86
CA VAL A 63 4.73 -2.87 -9.78
C VAL A 63 3.31 -2.42 -10.08
N VAL A 64 3.12 -1.15 -10.48
CA VAL A 64 1.80 -0.60 -10.85
C VAL A 64 1.16 -1.41 -11.98
N GLN A 65 1.95 -1.75 -13.01
CA GLN A 65 1.49 -2.55 -14.14
C GLN A 65 1.17 -4.00 -13.75
N SER A 66 2.02 -4.64 -12.95
CA SER A 66 1.82 -6.04 -12.52
C SER A 66 0.55 -6.22 -11.68
N PHE A 67 0.18 -5.22 -10.88
CA PHE A 67 -1.06 -5.20 -10.11
C PHE A 67 -2.29 -4.72 -10.92
N GLY A 68 -2.11 -4.36 -12.20
CA GLY A 68 -3.17 -3.89 -13.08
C GLY A 68 -3.85 -2.61 -12.57
N ILE A 69 -3.09 -1.73 -11.92
CA ILE A 69 -3.63 -0.51 -11.33
C ILE A 69 -3.90 0.51 -12.43
N THR A 70 -5.17 0.83 -12.65
CA THR A 70 -5.63 1.82 -13.64
C THR A 70 -6.09 3.13 -13.01
N GLN A 71 -6.30 3.12 -11.70
CA GLN A 71 -6.83 4.26 -10.94
C GLN A 71 -6.08 4.42 -9.62
N THR A 72 -5.76 5.66 -9.28
CA THR A 72 -5.18 6.03 -7.98
C THR A 72 -6.09 7.04 -7.27
N PRO A 73 -6.22 6.98 -5.93
CA PRO A 73 -5.57 6.02 -5.05
C PRO A 73 -6.17 4.61 -5.13
N SER A 74 -5.36 3.58 -4.90
CA SER A 74 -5.83 2.19 -4.75
C SER A 74 -5.06 1.48 -3.64
N PHE A 75 -5.71 0.54 -2.98
CA PHE A 75 -5.17 -0.23 -1.86
C PHE A 75 -5.27 -1.72 -2.20
N VAL A 76 -4.17 -2.45 -2.00
CA VAL A 76 -4.12 -3.90 -2.20
C VAL A 76 -3.48 -4.53 -0.98
N LEU A 77 -4.20 -5.41 -0.30
CA LEU A 77 -3.68 -6.17 0.82
C LEU A 77 -3.14 -7.50 0.30
N VAL A 78 -1.87 -7.75 0.58
CA VAL A 78 -1.13 -8.95 0.21
C VAL A 78 -0.70 -9.68 1.46
N ARG A 79 -0.91 -10.99 1.52
CA ARG A 79 -0.41 -11.84 2.59
C ARG A 79 0.25 -13.06 1.97
N GLN A 80 1.50 -13.33 2.35
CA GLN A 80 2.28 -14.46 1.82
C GLN A 80 2.35 -14.52 0.28
N GLY A 81 2.42 -13.35 -0.37
CA GLY A 81 2.48 -13.25 -1.84
C GLY A 81 1.13 -13.32 -2.55
N THR A 82 0.03 -13.53 -1.83
CA THR A 82 -1.33 -13.59 -2.39
C THR A 82 -2.08 -12.29 -2.14
N GLU A 83 -2.71 -11.73 -3.17
CA GLU A 83 -3.69 -10.65 -3.02
C GLU A 83 -4.94 -11.19 -2.32
N ILE A 84 -5.23 -10.69 -1.13
CA ILE A 84 -6.39 -11.12 -0.32
C ILE A 84 -7.52 -10.09 -0.31
N TRP A 85 -7.22 -8.83 -0.64
CA TRP A 85 -8.22 -7.76 -0.71
C TRP A 85 -7.74 -6.59 -1.56
N ARG A 86 -8.68 -5.90 -2.22
CA ARG A 86 -8.44 -4.71 -3.03
C ARG A 86 -9.54 -3.67 -2.82
N GLN A 87 -9.15 -2.41 -2.75
CA GLN A 87 -10.05 -1.26 -2.77
C GLN A 87 -9.53 -0.21 -3.75
N VAL A 88 -10.39 0.22 -4.65
CA VAL A 88 -10.11 1.34 -5.57
C VAL A 88 -10.75 2.61 -5.01
N GLY A 89 -10.00 3.71 -5.01
CA GLY A 89 -10.43 4.99 -4.45
C GLY A 89 -10.25 5.10 -2.93
N LEU A 90 -10.61 6.27 -2.40
CA LEU A 90 -10.60 6.51 -0.95
C LEU A 90 -11.89 6.03 -0.31
N VAL A 91 -11.73 5.45 0.88
CA VAL A 91 -12.78 5.29 1.88
C VAL A 91 -12.28 5.92 3.18
N SER A 92 -13.18 6.21 4.12
CA SER A 92 -12.80 6.77 5.43
C SER A 92 -11.81 5.85 6.17
N ASP A 93 -10.91 6.43 6.99
CA ASP A 93 -9.88 5.70 7.75
C ASP A 93 -10.46 4.51 8.52
N LYS A 94 -11.57 4.73 9.24
CA LYS A 94 -12.26 3.68 9.99
C LYS A 94 -12.78 2.55 9.11
N GLY A 95 -13.25 2.89 7.90
CA GLY A 95 -13.69 1.91 6.91
C GLY A 95 -12.52 1.07 6.39
N MET A 96 -11.39 1.71 6.12
CA MET A 96 -10.15 1.05 5.69
C MET A 96 -9.64 0.08 6.77
N VAL A 97 -9.50 0.56 8.01
CA VAL A 97 -9.01 -0.27 9.14
C VAL A 97 -9.94 -1.46 9.37
N SER A 98 -11.26 -1.24 9.37
CA SER A 98 -12.24 -2.31 9.54
C SER A 98 -12.15 -3.35 8.41
N ALA A 99 -12.02 -2.90 7.15
CA ALA A 99 -11.87 -3.79 6.02
C ALA A 99 -10.58 -4.61 6.09
N VAL A 100 -9.44 -3.97 6.39
CA VAL A 100 -8.15 -4.66 6.53
C VAL A 100 -8.19 -5.65 7.71
N ALA A 101 -8.62 -5.20 8.90
CA ALA A 101 -8.70 -6.04 10.09
C ALA A 101 -9.58 -7.28 9.88
N LYS A 102 -10.71 -7.14 9.18
CA LYS A 102 -11.57 -8.27 8.81
C LYS A 102 -10.80 -9.36 8.05
N HIS A 103 -9.97 -8.98 7.08
CA HIS A 103 -9.20 -9.95 6.29
C HIS A 103 -7.99 -10.51 7.05
N LEU A 104 -7.51 -9.84 8.10
CA LEU A 104 -6.45 -10.38 8.97
C LEU A 104 -6.98 -11.44 9.96
N MET A 105 -8.27 -11.34 10.34
CA MET A 105 -8.93 -12.21 11.32
C MET A 105 -9.58 -13.46 10.72
N MET A 106 -9.69 -13.57 9.40
CA MET A 106 -10.36 -14.70 8.71
C MET A 106 -9.41 -15.86 8.35
N ASP A 107 -8.34 -16.05 9.13
CA ASP A 107 -7.39 -17.18 9.04
C ASP A 107 -7.51 -18.11 10.27
#